data_AF-A0A671YD76-F1
#
_entry.id   AF-A0A671YD76-F1
#
_cell.length_a   1.000
_cell.length_b   1.000
_cell.length_c   1.000
_cell.angle_alpha   90.00
_cell.angle_beta   90.00
_cell.angle_gamma   90.00
#
_symmetry.space_group_name_H-M   'P 1'
#
loop_
_entity.id
_entity.type
_entity.pdbx_description
1 polymer ?
#
loop_
_entity_poly.entity_id
_entity_poly.type
_entity_poly.pdbx_seq_one_letter_code
_entity_poly.pdbx_strand_id
1 'polypeptide(L)'
;NLTFSINKMLSSFIDEEQLYCKKCVTFLRRINKKTLIIKNLLKWFHKVSPKCGFIKGNEKILALLQRVKPEICAFRETIITVTGWIQHLIPKIEDGNDFGVAIQEKILERIGAVKTKADTFQTNINKYFTERGDAVAKASKDTHVMDYRALVHEKDEAIYSEIRVIVLDIRGFYAELYDIISKNEDKVTNPKGEEKPSMY
;
A
#
# COMPACT_ATOMS: atom_id res chain seq x y z
N ASN A 1 -0.97 -26.65 34.77
CA ASN A 1 0.48 -26.95 34.82
C ASN A 1 1.26 -26.25 33.70
N LEU A 2 1.11 -24.92 33.49
CA LEU A 2 2.06 -24.05 32.74
C LEU A 2 1.56 -22.59 32.77
N THR A 3 0.25 -22.38 32.66
CA THR A 3 -0.42 -21.07 32.70
C THR A 3 -0.34 -20.34 34.05
N PHE A 4 -0.29 -21.06 35.18
CA PHE A 4 -0.21 -20.45 36.51
C PHE A 4 1.21 -19.98 36.88
N SER A 5 2.27 -20.64 36.36
CA SER A 5 3.65 -20.21 36.60
C SER A 5 4.08 -19.03 35.73
N ILE A 6 3.55 -18.92 34.50
CA ILE A 6 3.84 -17.80 33.59
C ILE A 6 3.21 -16.49 34.11
N ASN A 7 1.96 -16.54 34.61
CA ASN A 7 1.30 -15.36 35.18
C ASN A 7 1.98 -14.86 36.47
N LYS A 8 2.55 -15.76 37.29
CA LYS A 8 3.27 -15.39 38.50
C LYS A 8 4.65 -14.77 38.20
N MET A 9 5.31 -15.23 37.13
CA MET A 9 6.59 -14.68 36.66
C MET A 9 6.43 -13.35 35.92
N LEU A 10 5.33 -13.16 35.17
CA LEU A 10 4.97 -11.87 34.54
C LEU A 10 4.53 -10.82 35.58
N SER A 11 3.81 -11.23 36.63
CA SER A 11 3.45 -10.33 37.74
C SER A 11 4.69 -9.83 38.49
N SER A 12 5.66 -10.71 38.79
CA SER A 12 6.88 -10.30 39.50
C SER A 12 7.80 -9.40 38.69
N PHE A 13 7.82 -9.52 37.35
CA PHE A 13 8.60 -8.63 36.48
C PHE A 13 7.97 -7.25 36.28
N ILE A 14 6.64 -7.16 36.29
CA ILE A 14 5.91 -5.89 36.17
C ILE A 14 5.96 -5.10 37.49
N ASP A 15 6.04 -5.79 38.64
CA ASP A 15 6.03 -5.15 39.95
C ASP A 15 7.36 -4.49 40.34
N GLU A 16 8.53 -5.00 39.91
CA GLU A 16 9.82 -4.38 40.27
C GLU A 16 10.11 -3.06 39.53
N GLU A 17 9.76 -2.95 38.24
CA GLU A 17 9.91 -1.69 37.49
C GLU A 17 8.80 -0.67 37.80
N GLN A 18 7.56 -1.12 38.10
CA GLN A 18 6.51 -0.21 38.55
C GLN A 18 6.72 0.31 39.98
N LEU A 19 7.41 -0.43 40.85
CA LEU A 19 7.68 0.02 42.22
C LEU A 19 8.67 1.20 42.26
N TYR A 20 9.64 1.24 41.36
CA TYR A 20 10.55 2.38 41.20
C TYR A 20 9.81 3.63 40.70
N CYS A 21 8.88 3.44 39.76
CA CYS A 21 8.06 4.53 39.23
C CYS A 21 7.02 5.05 40.24
N LYS A 22 6.34 4.16 40.98
CA LYS A 22 5.31 4.54 41.97
C LYS A 22 5.92 5.18 43.22
N LYS A 23 7.08 4.71 43.72
CA LYS A 23 7.76 5.37 44.86
C LYS A 23 8.24 6.78 44.51
N CYS A 24 8.80 6.99 43.32
CA CYS A 24 9.15 8.34 42.84
C CYS A 24 7.93 9.24 42.63
N VAL A 25 6.85 8.75 42.01
CA VAL A 25 5.64 9.56 41.77
C VAL A 25 4.90 9.89 43.07
N THR A 26 4.93 9.02 44.07
CA THR A 26 4.28 9.25 45.37
C THR A 26 5.11 10.22 46.23
N PHE A 27 6.45 10.14 46.17
CA PHE A 27 7.36 11.13 46.76
C PHE A 27 7.20 12.51 46.11
N LEU A 28 7.07 12.58 44.78
CA LEU A 28 6.86 13.81 44.03
C LEU A 28 5.46 14.43 44.23
N ARG A 29 4.42 13.62 44.49
CA ARG A 29 3.07 14.12 44.83
C ARG A 29 2.98 14.75 46.23
N ARG A 30 3.86 14.37 47.15
CA ARG A 30 3.91 14.88 48.53
C ARG A 30 4.60 16.24 48.63
N ILE A 31 5.43 16.60 47.65
CA ILE A 31 6.00 17.95 47.48
C ILE A 31 4.97 18.79 46.71
N ASN A 32 3.93 19.24 47.41
CA ASN A 32 2.81 19.97 46.80
C ASN A 32 3.28 21.32 46.23
N LYS A 33 3.17 21.46 44.91
CA LYS A 33 3.00 22.69 44.11
C LYS A 33 3.64 23.97 44.67
N LYS A 34 4.89 24.31 44.30
CA LYS A 34 5.28 25.74 44.08
C LYS A 34 6.63 26.10 43.46
N THR A 35 7.38 25.21 42.82
CA THR A 35 8.63 25.61 42.16
C THR A 35 8.64 25.27 40.67
N LEU A 36 8.94 26.29 39.85
CA LEU A 36 9.19 26.20 38.41
C LEU A 36 10.19 25.08 38.06
N ILE A 37 11.07 24.77 39.00
CA ILE A 37 12.07 23.70 38.96
C ILE A 37 11.44 22.31 38.81
N ILE A 38 10.35 21.98 39.52
CA ILE A 38 9.69 20.67 39.41
C ILE A 38 8.92 20.56 38.09
N LYS A 39 8.28 21.65 37.63
CA LYS A 39 7.66 21.69 36.29
C LYS A 39 8.72 21.51 35.19
N ASN A 40 9.89 22.14 35.33
CA ASN A 40 10.99 21.99 34.40
C ASN A 40 11.64 20.60 34.47
N LEU A 41 11.74 19.99 35.65
CA LEU A 41 12.25 18.62 35.86
C LEU A 41 11.30 17.56 35.30
N LEU A 42 9.99 17.69 35.51
CA LEU A 42 8.99 16.82 34.87
C LEU A 42 9.02 17.01 33.34
N LYS A 43 9.11 18.26 32.87
CA LYS A 43 9.28 18.57 31.44
C LYS A 43 10.61 18.03 30.88
N TRP A 44 11.63 17.83 31.70
CA TRP A 44 12.91 17.23 31.34
C TRP A 44 12.83 15.70 31.33
N PHE A 45 12.21 15.08 32.35
CA PHE A 45 11.98 13.64 32.43
C PHE A 45 11.10 13.11 31.29
N HIS A 46 10.05 13.85 30.91
CA HIS A 46 9.21 13.51 29.75
C HIS A 46 9.91 13.75 28.40
N LYS A 47 11.07 14.42 28.36
CA LYS A 47 11.77 14.80 27.12
C LYS A 47 12.86 13.84 26.71
N VAL A 48 13.28 12.93 27.59
CA VAL A 48 14.32 11.93 27.27
C VAL A 48 13.64 10.59 26.99
N SER A 49 12.95 10.50 25.85
CA SER A 49 12.69 9.19 25.25
C SER A 49 14.04 8.48 25.06
N PRO A 50 14.15 7.16 25.32
CA PRO A 50 15.38 6.42 25.08
C PRO A 50 15.86 6.71 23.65
N LYS A 51 17.14 7.03 23.47
CA LYS A 51 17.72 7.20 22.13
C LYS A 51 17.58 5.86 21.41
N CYS A 52 16.56 5.76 20.54
CA CYS A 52 16.39 4.62 19.67
C CYS A 52 17.51 4.64 18.62
N GLY A 53 18.17 3.51 18.43
CA GLY A 53 19.19 3.36 17.38
C GLY A 53 18.59 3.45 15.97
N PHE A 54 19.46 3.40 14.96
CA PHE A 54 19.01 3.39 13.56
C PHE A 54 18.17 2.14 13.27
N ILE A 55 16.92 2.35 12.84
CA ILE A 55 16.00 1.26 12.45
C ILE A 55 15.99 1.16 10.92
N LYS A 56 16.40 0.01 10.41
CA LYS A 56 16.45 -0.27 8.97
C LYS A 56 15.05 -0.57 8.39
N GLY A 57 14.89 -0.27 7.10
CA GLY A 57 13.76 -0.75 6.30
C GLY A 57 13.81 -2.26 6.07
N ASN A 58 12.68 -2.86 5.68
CA ASN A 58 12.63 -4.27 5.33
C ASN A 58 13.24 -4.49 3.94
N GLU A 59 14.47 -4.99 3.88
CA GLU A 59 15.20 -5.16 2.62
C GLU A 59 14.55 -6.15 1.66
N LYS A 60 13.89 -7.19 2.18
CA LYS A 60 13.21 -8.17 1.32
C LYS A 60 12.03 -7.54 0.59
N ILE A 61 11.24 -6.71 1.29
CA ILE A 61 10.17 -5.94 0.67
C ILE A 61 10.72 -4.92 -0.33
N LEU A 62 11.80 -4.22 0.02
CA LEU A 62 12.43 -3.27 -0.90
C LEU A 62 12.92 -3.94 -2.19
N ALA A 63 13.54 -5.12 -2.09
CA ALA A 63 13.97 -5.90 -3.25
C ALA A 63 12.80 -6.35 -4.14
N LEU A 64 11.66 -6.73 -3.53
CA LEU A 64 10.45 -7.05 -4.29
C LEU A 64 9.88 -5.82 -4.99
N LEU A 65 9.80 -4.68 -4.29
CA LEU A 65 9.30 -3.43 -4.85
C LEU A 65 10.17 -2.91 -6.01
N GLN A 66 11.49 -3.13 -5.96
CA GLN A 66 12.38 -2.82 -7.09
C GLN A 66 12.05 -3.59 -8.36
N ARG A 67 11.47 -4.79 -8.23
CA ARG A 67 11.03 -5.61 -9.37
C ARG A 67 9.62 -5.27 -9.83
N VAL A 68 8.70 -5.03 -8.90
CA VAL A 68 7.28 -4.84 -9.24
C VAL A 68 6.95 -3.43 -9.72
N LYS A 69 7.66 -2.39 -9.27
CA LYS A 69 7.43 -1.01 -9.73
C LYS A 69 7.60 -0.85 -11.26
N PRO A 70 8.68 -1.36 -11.89
CA PRO A 70 8.81 -1.34 -13.35
C PRO A 70 7.66 -2.03 -14.07
N GLU A 71 7.17 -3.17 -13.58
CA GLU A 71 6.06 -3.91 -14.18
C GLU A 71 4.75 -3.10 -14.16
N ILE A 72 4.48 -2.39 -13.05
CA ILE A 72 3.33 -1.48 -12.95
C ILE A 72 3.45 -0.35 -13.99
N CYS A 73 4.64 0.25 -14.13
CA CYS A 73 4.88 1.32 -15.10
C CYS A 73 4.68 0.83 -16.54
N ALA A 74 5.33 -0.28 -16.91
CA ALA A 74 5.23 -0.87 -18.24
C ALA A 74 3.77 -1.25 -18.59
N PHE A 75 3.02 -1.78 -17.61
CA PHE A 75 1.61 -2.07 -17.79
C PHE A 75 0.76 -0.83 -18.03
N ARG A 76 0.99 0.26 -17.26
CA ARG A 76 0.28 1.54 -17.46
C ARG A 76 0.60 2.15 -18.83
N GLU A 77 1.85 2.09 -19.27
CA GLU A 77 2.26 2.52 -20.60
C GLU A 77 1.53 1.72 -21.68
N THR A 78 1.50 0.39 -21.55
CA THR A 78 0.79 -0.49 -22.49
C THR A 78 -0.71 -0.16 -22.57
N ILE A 79 -1.37 0.07 -21.42
CA ILE A 79 -2.77 0.51 -21.37
C ILE A 79 -2.97 1.80 -22.14
N ILE A 80 -2.10 2.80 -21.94
CA ILE A 80 -2.20 4.10 -22.63
C ILE A 80 -2.04 3.90 -24.13
N THR A 81 -1.05 3.12 -24.56
CA THR A 81 -0.80 2.81 -25.97
C THR A 81 -2.00 2.12 -26.62
N VAL A 82 -2.54 1.07 -26.01
CA VAL A 82 -3.69 0.33 -26.55
C VAL A 82 -4.95 1.19 -26.56
N THR A 83 -5.19 1.98 -25.51
CA THR A 83 -6.29 2.95 -25.48
C THR A 83 -6.20 3.92 -26.64
N GLY A 84 -5.01 4.52 -26.85
CA GLY A 84 -4.75 5.42 -27.95
C GLY A 84 -4.99 4.75 -29.30
N TRP A 85 -4.43 3.56 -29.51
CA TRP A 85 -4.62 2.80 -30.75
C TRP A 85 -6.10 2.59 -31.11
N ILE A 86 -6.93 2.11 -30.17
CA ILE A 86 -8.36 1.89 -30.43
C ILE A 86 -9.08 3.22 -30.68
N GLN A 87 -8.77 4.27 -29.92
CA GLN A 87 -9.38 5.60 -30.13
C GLN A 87 -9.10 6.18 -31.52
N HIS A 88 -7.91 5.94 -32.08
CA HIS A 88 -7.57 6.39 -33.44
C HIS A 88 -8.29 5.58 -34.53
N LEU A 89 -8.81 4.40 -34.20
CA LEU A 89 -9.58 3.55 -35.11
C LEU A 89 -11.09 3.82 -35.05
N ILE A 90 -11.55 4.73 -34.20
CA ILE A 90 -12.97 5.13 -34.17
C ILE A 90 -13.25 5.94 -35.45
N PRO A 91 -14.20 5.51 -36.30
CA PRO A 91 -14.51 6.16 -37.56
C PRO A 91 -15.26 7.48 -37.33
N LYS A 92 -15.46 8.23 -38.41
CA LYS A 92 -16.34 9.41 -38.38
C LYS A 92 -17.75 9.00 -37.93
N ILE A 93 -18.39 9.88 -37.17
CA ILE A 93 -19.79 9.71 -36.73
C ILE A 93 -20.70 9.82 -37.96
N GLU A 94 -21.49 8.77 -38.19
CA GLU A 94 -22.44 8.63 -39.29
C GLU A 94 -23.72 7.97 -38.76
N ASP A 95 -24.82 8.05 -39.51
CA ASP A 95 -26.10 7.46 -39.10
C ASP A 95 -26.15 5.97 -39.50
N GLY A 96 -26.11 5.08 -38.52
CA GLY A 96 -26.24 3.64 -38.72
C GLY A 96 -24.92 2.89 -38.89
N ASN A 97 -25.01 1.55 -38.90
CA ASN A 97 -23.87 0.62 -38.90
C ASN A 97 -22.91 0.85 -37.70
N ASP A 98 -23.44 1.15 -36.52
CA ASP A 98 -22.64 1.50 -35.33
C ASP A 98 -22.29 0.31 -34.43
N PHE A 99 -22.65 -0.92 -34.84
CA PHE A 99 -22.38 -2.11 -34.03
C PHE A 99 -20.88 -2.32 -33.76
N GLY A 100 -20.03 -2.14 -34.78
CA GLY A 100 -18.57 -2.23 -34.59
C GLY A 100 -18.02 -1.13 -33.69
N VAL A 101 -18.56 0.08 -33.80
CA VAL A 101 -18.19 1.23 -32.94
C VAL A 101 -18.58 0.95 -31.49
N ALA A 102 -19.79 0.41 -31.25
CA ALA A 102 -20.23 0.01 -29.91
C ALA A 102 -19.32 -1.07 -29.28
N ILE A 103 -18.75 -1.97 -30.09
CA ILE A 103 -17.75 -2.93 -29.60
C ILE A 103 -16.45 -2.22 -29.20
N GLN A 104 -15.95 -1.29 -30.01
CA GLN A 104 -14.77 -0.48 -29.65
C GLN A 104 -14.99 0.28 -28.34
N GLU A 105 -16.14 0.93 -28.18
CA GLU A 105 -16.54 1.64 -26.96
C GLU A 105 -16.57 0.70 -25.75
N LYS A 106 -17.12 -0.51 -25.91
CA LYS A 106 -17.20 -1.50 -24.83
C LYS A 106 -15.81 -1.97 -24.38
N ILE A 107 -14.89 -2.16 -25.32
CA ILE A 107 -13.50 -2.52 -25.02
C ILE A 107 -12.79 -1.36 -24.30
N LEU A 108 -12.99 -0.12 -24.78
CA LEU A 108 -12.44 1.09 -24.14
C LEU A 108 -12.97 1.28 -22.71
N GLU A 109 -14.25 1.02 -22.47
CA GLU A 109 -14.85 1.00 -21.13
C GLU A 109 -14.11 0.02 -20.22
N ARG A 110 -13.84 -1.19 -20.72
CA ARG A 110 -13.12 -2.21 -19.94
C ARG A 110 -11.67 -1.81 -19.67
N ILE A 111 -10.96 -1.29 -20.67
CA ILE A 111 -9.60 -0.77 -20.50
C ILE A 111 -9.58 0.36 -19.46
N GLY A 112 -10.59 1.24 -19.46
CA GLY A 112 -10.74 2.31 -18.47
C GLY A 112 -10.89 1.80 -17.03
N ALA A 113 -11.67 0.73 -16.83
CA ALA A 113 -11.79 0.08 -15.52
C ALA A 113 -10.46 -0.53 -15.05
N VAL A 114 -9.75 -1.22 -15.95
CA VAL A 114 -8.43 -1.80 -15.67
C VAL A 114 -7.40 -0.71 -15.35
N LYS A 115 -7.39 0.39 -16.10
CA LYS A 115 -6.53 1.56 -15.85
C LYS A 115 -6.75 2.13 -14.45
N THR A 116 -8.02 2.32 -14.06
CA THR A 116 -8.39 2.84 -12.75
C THR A 116 -7.84 1.95 -11.63
N LYS A 117 -7.94 0.63 -11.79
CA LYS A 117 -7.35 -0.33 -10.85
C LYS A 117 -5.82 -0.23 -10.82
N ALA A 118 -5.15 -0.15 -11.98
CA ALA A 118 -3.70 -0.02 -12.06
C ALA A 118 -3.16 1.24 -11.36
N ASP A 119 -3.90 2.36 -11.43
CA ASP A 119 -3.54 3.60 -10.75
C ASP A 119 -3.58 3.47 -9.20
N THR A 120 -4.34 2.51 -8.67
CA THR A 120 -4.36 2.24 -7.21
C THR A 120 -3.09 1.54 -6.70
N PHE A 121 -2.39 0.78 -7.56
CA PHE A 121 -1.23 -0.01 -7.14
C PHE A 121 -0.10 0.86 -6.60
N GLN A 122 0.24 1.96 -7.29
CA GLN A 122 1.27 2.89 -6.84
C GLN A 122 0.88 3.56 -5.51
N THR A 123 -0.40 3.85 -5.33
CA THR A 123 -0.93 4.44 -4.09
C THR A 123 -0.78 3.48 -2.91
N ASN A 124 -1.08 2.20 -3.09
CA ASN A 124 -0.92 1.17 -2.06
C ASN A 124 0.56 1.00 -1.66
N ILE A 125 1.48 1.03 -2.62
CA ILE A 125 2.92 0.98 -2.36
C ILE A 125 3.38 2.20 -1.56
N ASN A 126 2.93 3.40 -1.94
CA ASN A 126 3.30 4.63 -1.22
C ASN A 126 2.78 4.63 0.22
N LYS A 127 1.55 4.13 0.42
CA LYS A 127 0.91 4.01 1.73
C LYS A 127 1.68 3.10 2.68
N TYR A 128 2.31 2.03 2.19
CA TYR A 128 3.16 1.17 3.02
C TYR A 128 4.31 1.95 3.67
N PHE A 129 5.00 2.83 2.92
CA PHE A 129 6.11 3.60 3.46
C PHE A 129 5.68 4.56 4.57
N THR A 130 4.56 5.24 4.38
CA THR A 130 4.02 6.17 5.39
C THR A 130 3.55 5.41 6.63
N GLU A 131 2.75 4.35 6.45
CA GLU A 131 2.17 3.61 7.58
C GLU A 131 3.22 2.83 8.37
N ARG A 132 4.21 2.22 7.69
CA ARG A 132 5.33 1.57 8.37
C ARG A 132 6.18 2.60 9.10
N GLY A 133 6.43 3.76 8.49
CA GLY A 133 7.16 4.86 9.14
C GLY A 133 6.49 5.30 10.44
N ASP A 134 5.17 5.49 10.41
CA ASP A 134 4.38 5.85 11.59
C ASP A 134 4.38 4.74 12.67
N ALA A 135 4.25 3.48 12.25
CA ALA A 135 4.30 2.33 13.16
C ALA A 135 5.67 2.23 13.86
N VAL A 136 6.76 2.38 13.10
CA VAL A 136 8.13 2.40 13.64
C VAL A 136 8.32 3.59 14.58
N ALA A 137 7.84 4.78 14.20
CA ALA A 137 7.94 5.97 15.04
C ALA A 137 7.22 5.78 16.38
N LYS A 138 6.01 5.22 16.38
CA LYS A 138 5.25 4.89 17.61
C LYS A 138 5.97 3.82 18.44
N ALA A 139 6.44 2.74 17.82
CA ALA A 139 7.18 1.68 18.51
C ALA A 139 8.48 2.18 19.17
N SER A 140 9.14 3.17 18.57
CA SER A 140 10.36 3.77 19.11
C SER A 140 10.11 4.73 20.29
N LYS A 141 8.95 5.38 20.32
CA LYS A 141 8.56 6.35 21.37
C LYS A 141 7.92 5.66 22.57
N ASP A 142 6.95 4.78 22.30
CA ASP A 142 6.16 4.08 23.31
C ASP A 142 6.63 2.64 23.43
N THR A 143 7.86 2.46 23.92
CA THR A 143 8.57 1.16 23.93
C THR A 143 7.89 0.05 24.72
N HIS A 144 7.01 0.41 25.66
CA HIS A 144 6.21 -0.48 26.50
C HIS A 144 4.96 -1.02 25.80
N VAL A 145 4.52 -0.38 24.71
CA VAL A 145 3.36 -0.81 23.92
C VAL A 145 3.84 -1.77 22.83
N MET A 146 3.84 -3.06 23.14
CA MET A 146 4.36 -4.10 22.24
C MET A 146 3.55 -4.25 20.95
N ASP A 147 2.28 -3.84 20.94
CA ASP A 147 1.42 -3.85 19.76
C ASP A 147 1.98 -2.98 18.61
N TYR A 148 2.73 -1.91 18.91
CA TYR A 148 3.36 -1.12 17.85
C TYR A 148 4.49 -1.87 17.15
N ARG A 149 5.18 -2.80 17.84
CA ARG A 149 6.17 -3.67 17.20
C ARG A 149 5.50 -4.72 16.32
N ALA A 150 4.42 -5.32 16.82
CA ALA A 150 3.59 -6.24 16.02
C ALA A 150 3.03 -5.53 14.78
N LEU A 151 2.57 -4.28 14.92
CA LEU A 151 2.06 -3.47 13.81
C LEU A 151 3.12 -3.27 12.70
N VAL A 152 4.39 -3.07 13.04
CA VAL A 152 5.46 -2.98 12.02
C VAL A 152 5.56 -4.26 11.20
N HIS A 153 5.49 -5.42 11.85
CA HIS A 153 5.50 -6.72 11.18
C HIS A 153 4.24 -6.94 10.34
N GLU A 154 3.07 -6.58 10.87
CA GLU A 154 1.80 -6.65 10.15
C GLU A 154 1.82 -5.79 8.87
N LYS A 155 2.41 -4.59 8.93
CA LYS A 155 2.57 -3.74 7.72
C LYS A 155 3.49 -4.38 6.69
N ASP A 156 4.54 -5.08 7.11
CA ASP A 156 5.44 -5.81 6.20
C ASP A 156 4.75 -7.03 5.56
N GLU A 157 3.93 -7.76 6.30
CA GLU A 157 3.16 -8.91 5.78
C GLU A 157 2.02 -8.48 4.85
N ALA A 158 1.33 -7.39 5.21
CA ALA A 158 0.25 -6.81 4.40
C ALA A 158 0.76 -6.36 3.03
N ILE A 159 1.89 -5.62 2.98
CA ILE A 159 2.44 -5.19 1.69
C ILE A 159 2.97 -6.36 0.87
N TYR A 160 3.51 -7.41 1.50
CA TYR A 160 3.94 -8.61 0.77
C TYR A 160 2.75 -9.28 0.07
N SER A 161 1.62 -9.40 0.76
CA SER A 161 0.39 -9.95 0.19
C SER A 161 -0.15 -9.06 -0.94
N GLU A 162 -0.14 -7.74 -0.74
CA GLU A 162 -0.54 -6.76 -1.75
C GLU A 162 0.34 -6.84 -3.02
N ILE A 163 1.66 -6.93 -2.85
CA ILE A 163 2.61 -7.10 -3.98
C ILE A 163 2.26 -8.36 -4.78
N ARG A 164 1.91 -9.47 -4.13
CA ARG A 164 1.49 -10.69 -4.83
C ARG A 164 0.20 -10.48 -5.63
N VAL A 165 -0.78 -9.80 -5.04
CA VAL A 165 -2.04 -9.48 -5.73
C VAL A 165 -1.77 -8.61 -6.95
N ILE A 166 -0.95 -7.56 -6.82
CA ILE A 166 -0.58 -6.67 -7.94
C ILE A 166 0.01 -7.48 -9.12
N VAL A 167 0.94 -8.38 -8.86
CA VAL A 167 1.57 -9.19 -9.92
C VAL A 167 0.56 -10.12 -10.59
N LEU A 168 -0.33 -10.74 -9.80
CA LEU A 168 -1.38 -11.60 -10.33
C LEU A 168 -2.41 -10.82 -11.15
N ASP A 169 -2.79 -9.63 -10.69
CA ASP A 169 -3.70 -8.72 -11.38
C ASP A 169 -3.11 -8.26 -12.71
N ILE A 170 -1.84 -7.80 -12.74
CA ILE A 170 -1.17 -7.39 -14.00
C ILE A 170 -1.19 -8.52 -15.02
N ARG A 171 -0.80 -9.74 -14.62
CA ARG A 171 -0.84 -10.91 -15.49
C ARG A 171 -2.26 -11.22 -15.98
N GLY A 172 -3.24 -11.16 -15.06
CA GLY A 172 -4.64 -11.40 -15.37
C GLY A 172 -5.18 -10.38 -16.38
N PHE A 173 -4.87 -9.11 -16.20
CA PHE A 173 -5.31 -8.04 -17.09
C PHE A 173 -4.66 -8.13 -18.47
N TYR A 174 -3.38 -8.49 -18.57
CA TYR A 174 -2.78 -8.74 -19.88
C TYR A 174 -3.51 -9.85 -20.64
N ALA A 175 -3.79 -10.98 -19.96
CA ALA A 175 -4.50 -12.09 -20.57
C ALA A 175 -5.93 -11.71 -20.97
N GLU A 176 -6.65 -11.01 -20.09
CA GLU A 176 -8.02 -10.55 -20.33
C GLU A 176 -8.10 -9.56 -21.50
N LEU A 177 -7.25 -8.53 -21.50
CA LEU A 177 -7.25 -7.52 -22.56
C LEU A 177 -6.84 -8.12 -23.91
N TYR A 178 -5.87 -9.03 -23.90
CA TYR A 178 -5.51 -9.76 -25.12
C TYR A 178 -6.68 -10.61 -25.64
N ASP A 179 -7.37 -11.33 -24.77
CA ASP A 179 -8.52 -12.18 -25.15
C ASP A 179 -9.67 -11.37 -25.75
N ILE A 180 -10.09 -10.28 -25.09
CA ILE A 180 -11.21 -9.46 -25.59
C ILE A 180 -10.85 -8.72 -26.89
N ILE A 181 -9.61 -8.24 -27.04
CA ILE A 181 -9.18 -7.54 -28.25
C ILE A 181 -9.06 -8.54 -29.41
N SER A 182 -8.37 -9.67 -29.21
CA SER A 182 -8.15 -10.66 -30.28
C SER A 182 -9.45 -11.26 -30.80
N LYS A 183 -10.41 -11.56 -29.92
CA LYS A 183 -11.73 -12.08 -30.34
C LYS A 183 -12.56 -11.07 -31.15
N ASN A 184 -12.24 -9.79 -31.05
CA ASN A 184 -13.01 -8.71 -31.69
C ASN A 184 -12.15 -7.91 -32.69
N GLU A 185 -11.00 -8.44 -33.12
CA GLU A 185 -10.00 -7.71 -33.91
C GLU A 185 -10.57 -7.11 -35.21
N ASP A 186 -11.43 -7.86 -35.92
CA ASP A 186 -12.10 -7.39 -37.13
C ASP A 186 -12.95 -6.14 -36.88
N LYS A 187 -13.65 -6.10 -35.74
CA LYS A 187 -14.51 -4.97 -35.35
C LYS A 187 -13.72 -3.82 -34.74
N VAL A 188 -12.57 -4.11 -34.12
CA VAL A 188 -11.66 -3.09 -33.62
C VAL A 188 -10.97 -2.36 -34.76
N THR A 189 -10.53 -3.08 -35.80
CA THR A 189 -9.74 -2.52 -36.91
C THR A 189 -10.57 -2.03 -38.08
N ASN A 190 -11.74 -2.63 -38.32
CA ASN A 190 -12.67 -2.25 -39.37
C ASN A 190 -14.13 -2.25 -38.86
N PRO A 191 -14.51 -1.32 -37.98
CA PRO A 191 -15.82 -1.32 -37.32
C PRO A 191 -16.99 -1.17 -38.29
N LYS A 192 -16.80 -0.48 -39.42
CA LYS A 192 -17.83 -0.26 -40.46
C LYS A 192 -17.85 -1.36 -41.53
N GLY A 193 -16.85 -2.24 -41.57
CA GLY A 193 -16.79 -3.33 -42.55
C GLY A 193 -16.54 -2.85 -43.98
N GLU A 194 -15.82 -1.75 -44.15
CA GLU A 194 -15.43 -1.25 -45.47
C GLU A 194 -14.54 -2.28 -46.16
N GLU A 195 -14.80 -2.58 -47.44
CA GLU A 195 -13.88 -3.41 -48.21
C GLU A 195 -12.53 -2.67 -48.31
N LYS A 196 -11.43 -3.38 -47.99
CA LYS A 196 -10.10 -2.82 -48.22
C LYS A 196 -10.04 -2.38 -49.69
N PRO A 197 -9.73 -1.11 -49.99
CA PRO A 197 -9.60 -0.70 -51.38
C PRO A 197 -8.56 -1.61 -52.03
N SER A 198 -8.94 -2.22 -53.16
CA SER A 198 -8.04 -3.02 -53.99
C SER A 198 -6.81 -2.16 -54.29
N MET A 199 -5.70 -2.41 -53.59
CA MET A 199 -4.43 -1.78 -53.89
C MET A 199 -3.97 -2.37 -55.22
N TYR A 200 -4.00 -1.52 -56.26
CA TYR A 200 -3.40 -1.80 -57.56
C TYR A 200 -1.92 -2.19 -57.41
#